data_AF-A0A820K071-F1
#
_entry.id   AF-A0A820K071-F1
#
_cell.length_a   1.000
_cell.length_b   1.000
_cell.length_c   1.000
_cell.angle_alpha   90.00
_cell.angle_beta   90.00
_cell.angle_gamma   90.00
#
_symmetry.space_group_name_H-M   'P 1'
#
loop_
_entity.id
_entity.type
_entity.pdbx_description
1 polymer ?
#
loop_
_entity_poly.entity_id
_entity_poly.type
_entity_poly.pdbx_seq_one_letter_code
_entity_poly.pdbx_strand_id
1 'polypeptide(L)'
;MILRPNAPDTIKRIFSLVKRVFRGISQVMFANNPLSGIIIATGLAIDNWQLTLYGIFGTTISTLTAHILNLNYNSIRAGLYGYNGCLTAMAIVYFSLYEFPDIIFSIIIMSIFSTIFFESI
;
A
#
# COMPACT_ATOMS: atom_id res chain seq x y z
N MET A 1 -12.86 16.71 34.26
CA MET A 1 -12.83 16.61 32.78
C MET A 1 -11.37 16.74 32.34
N ILE A 2 -10.67 15.63 32.16
CA ILE A 2 -9.24 15.62 31.80
C ILE A 2 -9.14 15.90 30.31
N LEU A 3 -8.58 17.05 29.93
CA LEU A 3 -8.25 17.38 28.54
C LEU A 3 -7.17 16.41 28.06
N ARG A 4 -7.56 15.36 27.32
CA ARG A 4 -6.58 14.53 26.62
C ARG A 4 -5.90 15.41 25.57
N PRO A 5 -4.56 15.47 25.53
CA PRO A 5 -3.86 16.23 24.50
C PRO A 5 -4.25 15.69 23.12
N ASN A 6 -4.76 16.57 22.27
CA ASN A 6 -5.04 16.25 20.87
C ASN A 6 -3.71 16.10 20.14
N ALA A 7 -3.44 14.92 19.56
CA ALA A 7 -2.29 14.74 18.70
C ALA A 7 -2.35 15.75 17.52
N PRO A 8 -1.21 16.35 17.11
CA PRO A 8 -1.16 17.25 15.96
C PRO A 8 -1.73 16.59 14.71
N ASP A 9 -2.37 17.38 13.84
CA ASP A 9 -3.11 16.87 12.68
C ASP A 9 -2.25 16.04 11.72
N THR A 10 -0.95 16.35 11.63
CA THR A 10 0.03 15.57 10.87
C THR A 10 0.15 14.13 11.38
N ILE A 11 0.18 13.92 12.69
CA ILE A 11 0.27 12.59 13.29
C ILE A 11 -0.96 11.75 12.95
N LYS A 12 -2.15 12.37 13.03
CA LYS A 12 -3.42 11.71 12.67
C LYS A 12 -3.42 11.29 11.20
N ARG A 13 -2.89 12.13 10.30
CA ARG A 13 -2.76 11.83 8.87
C ARG A 13 -1.81 10.66 8.60
N ILE A 14 -0.62 10.68 9.19
CA ILE A 14 0.37 9.59 9.06
C ILE A 14 -0.24 8.27 9.56
N PHE A 15 -0.85 8.28 10.75
CA PHE A 15 -1.50 7.07 11.29
C PHE A 15 -2.65 6.58 10.39
N SER A 16 -3.39 7.50 9.76
CA SER A 16 -4.43 7.14 8.80
C SER A 16 -3.86 6.51 7.53
N LEU A 17 -2.74 7.00 7.02
CA LEU A 17 -2.06 6.47 5.85
C LEU A 17 -1.53 5.07 6.13
N VAL A 18 -0.80 4.89 7.24
CA VAL A 18 -0.29 3.58 7.67
C VAL A 18 -1.42 2.55 7.76
N LYS A 19 -2.57 2.91 8.36
CA LYS A 19 -3.74 2.03 8.41
C LYS A 19 -4.29 1.67 7.02
N ARG A 20 -4.28 2.60 6.06
CA ARG A 20 -4.75 2.35 4.68
C ARG A 20 -3.78 1.45 3.93
N VAL A 21 -2.47 1.66 4.10
CA VAL A 21 -1.43 0.80 3.51
C VAL A 21 -1.57 -0.64 4.01
N PHE A 22 -1.65 -0.85 5.34
CA PHE A 22 -1.81 -2.21 5.86
C PHE A 22 -3.17 -2.83 5.53
N ARG A 23 -4.25 -2.04 5.40
CA ARG A 23 -5.50 -2.54 4.80
C ARG A 23 -5.29 -2.95 3.33
N GLY A 24 -4.53 -2.19 2.56
CA GLY A 24 -4.19 -2.54 1.18
C GLY A 24 -3.47 -3.88 1.08
N ILE A 25 -2.50 -4.14 1.97
CA ILE A 25 -1.82 -5.43 2.04
C ILE A 25 -2.81 -6.55 2.40
N SER A 26 -3.71 -6.32 3.37
CA SER A 26 -4.67 -7.35 3.77
C SER A 26 -5.73 -7.66 2.70
N GLN A 27 -6.04 -6.70 1.84
CA GLN A 27 -6.98 -6.89 0.72
C GLN A 27 -6.46 -7.86 -0.35
N VAL A 28 -5.15 -8.18 -0.37
CA VAL A 28 -4.61 -9.29 -1.19
C VAL A 28 -5.31 -10.62 -0.86
N MET A 29 -5.75 -10.78 0.39
CA MET A 29 -6.52 -11.92 0.88
C MET A 29 -7.99 -11.54 1.15
N PHE A 30 -8.48 -10.45 0.54
CA PHE A 30 -9.82 -9.90 0.72
C PHE A 30 -10.19 -9.54 2.17
N ALA A 31 -9.20 -9.30 3.02
CA ALA A 31 -9.41 -8.85 4.39
C ALA A 31 -9.36 -7.33 4.49
N ASN A 32 -10.38 -6.70 5.06
CA ASN A 32 -10.40 -5.25 5.35
C ASN A 32 -9.94 -4.96 6.80
N ASN A 33 -8.76 -5.44 7.19
CA ASN A 33 -8.25 -5.31 8.55
C ASN A 33 -6.73 -5.02 8.56
N PRO A 34 -6.29 -3.85 9.07
CA PRO A 34 -4.87 -3.51 9.09
C PRO A 34 -4.03 -4.47 9.95
N LEU A 35 -4.59 -5.11 10.98
CA LEU A 35 -3.87 -6.12 11.77
C LEU A 35 -3.58 -7.37 10.93
N SER A 36 -4.54 -7.81 10.11
CA SER A 36 -4.30 -8.89 9.14
C SER A 36 -3.19 -8.52 8.17
N GLY A 37 -3.13 -7.26 7.73
CA GLY A 37 -2.07 -6.76 6.85
C GLY A 37 -0.69 -6.77 7.49
N ILE A 38 -0.62 -6.44 8.79
CA ILE A 38 0.62 -6.56 9.57
C ILE A 38 1.06 -8.03 9.65
N ILE A 39 0.14 -8.94 9.97
CA ILE A 39 0.44 -10.39 10.04
C ILE A 39 0.96 -10.91 8.69
N ILE A 40 0.29 -10.55 7.59
CA ILE A 40 0.69 -10.92 6.22
C ILE A 40 2.08 -10.34 5.91
N ALA A 41 2.31 -9.05 6.16
CA ALA A 41 3.60 -8.42 5.92
C ALA A 41 4.72 -9.03 6.79
N THR A 42 4.43 -9.41 8.04
CA THR A 42 5.39 -10.11 8.89
C THR A 42 5.72 -11.50 8.35
N GLY A 43 4.71 -12.26 7.90
CA GLY A 43 4.93 -13.56 7.26
C GLY A 43 5.79 -13.45 6.01
N LEU A 44 5.51 -12.46 5.16
CA LEU A 44 6.33 -12.16 3.98
C LEU A 44 7.74 -11.70 4.37
N ALA A 45 7.91 -10.93 5.45
CA ALA A 45 9.21 -10.42 5.86
C ALA A 45 10.13 -11.53 6.40
N ILE A 46 9.55 -12.54 7.04
CA ILE A 46 10.26 -13.74 7.50
C ILE A 46 10.81 -14.54 6.32
N ASP A 47 10.04 -14.64 5.23
CA ASP A 47 10.47 -15.29 3.98
C ASP A 47 11.47 -14.43 3.20
N ASN A 48 11.09 -13.20 2.87
CA ASN A 48 11.91 -12.24 2.14
C ASN A 48 11.56 -10.78 2.53
N TRP A 49 12.45 -10.18 3.33
CA TRP A 49 12.29 -8.80 3.79
C TRP A 49 12.33 -7.77 2.66
N GLN A 50 13.13 -7.99 1.61
CA GLN A 50 13.23 -7.06 0.47
C GLN A 50 11.91 -7.06 -0.32
N LEU A 51 11.39 -8.24 -0.65
CA LEU A 51 10.10 -8.39 -1.33
C LEU A 51 8.98 -7.70 -0.56
N THR A 52 8.98 -7.84 0.76
CA THR A 52 8.02 -7.18 1.66
C THR A 52 8.13 -5.66 1.60
N LEU A 53 9.35 -5.11 1.64
CA LEU A 53 9.56 -3.67 1.54
C LEU A 53 9.06 -3.10 0.22
N TYR A 54 9.35 -3.77 -0.90
CA TYR A 54 8.84 -3.35 -2.20
C TYR A 54 7.32 -3.50 -2.31
N GLY A 55 6.73 -4.54 -1.73
CA GLY A 55 5.28 -4.70 -1.62
C GLY A 55 4.61 -3.57 -0.83
N ILE A 56 5.19 -3.18 0.31
CA ILE A 56 4.74 -2.01 1.10
C ILE A 56 4.89 -0.72 0.29
N PHE A 57 6.00 -0.56 -0.43
CA PHE A 57 6.26 0.61 -1.27
C PHE A 57 5.22 0.72 -2.40
N GLY A 58 4.98 -0.34 -3.17
CA GLY A 58 3.95 -0.36 -4.22
C GLY A 58 2.55 -0.07 -3.68
N THR A 59 2.18 -0.68 -2.54
CA THR A 59 0.92 -0.40 -1.84
C THR A 59 0.78 1.08 -1.48
N THR A 60 1.87 1.68 -1.02
CA THR A 60 1.92 3.11 -0.63
C THR A 60 1.75 3.99 -1.85
N ILE A 61 2.46 3.72 -2.95
CA ILE A 61 2.32 4.47 -4.20
C ILE A 61 0.88 4.43 -4.69
N SER A 62 0.28 3.24 -4.82
CA SER A 62 -1.11 3.12 -5.29
C SER A 62 -2.11 3.83 -4.38
N THR A 63 -1.93 3.74 -3.05
CA THR A 63 -2.78 4.46 -2.08
C THR A 63 -2.66 5.98 -2.24
N LEU A 64 -1.45 6.50 -2.46
CA LEU A 64 -1.21 7.91 -2.69
C LEU A 64 -1.75 8.37 -4.04
N THR A 65 -1.57 7.58 -5.10
CA THR A 65 -2.15 7.84 -6.43
C THR A 65 -3.66 7.99 -6.33
N ALA A 66 -4.36 7.06 -5.67
CA ALA A 66 -5.80 7.15 -5.46
C ALA A 66 -6.20 8.41 -4.69
N HIS A 67 -5.38 8.82 -3.70
CA HIS A 67 -5.64 10.05 -2.94
C HIS A 67 -5.43 11.32 -3.78
N ILE A 68 -4.37 11.38 -4.58
CA ILE A 68 -4.04 12.52 -5.47
C ILE A 68 -5.09 12.68 -6.55
N LEU A 69 -5.58 11.57 -7.11
CA LEU A 69 -6.64 11.55 -8.13
C LEU A 69 -8.04 11.77 -7.56
N ASN A 70 -8.19 11.95 -6.24
CA ASN A 70 -9.47 12.11 -5.56
C ASN A 70 -10.48 10.98 -5.85
N LEU A 71 -9.98 9.74 -5.93
CA LEU A 71 -10.84 8.56 -6.13
C LEU A 71 -11.73 8.31 -4.91
N ASN A 72 -12.64 7.33 -5.02
CA ASN A 72 -13.65 7.06 -4.00
C ASN A 72 -13.03 6.91 -2.60
N TYR A 73 -13.39 7.83 -1.68
CA TYR A 73 -12.83 7.89 -0.35
C TYR A 73 -13.06 6.62 0.49
N ASN A 74 -14.22 5.98 0.35
CA ASN A 74 -14.55 4.77 1.09
C ASN A 74 -13.68 3.59 0.62
N SER A 75 -13.47 3.48 -0.70
CA SER A 75 -12.58 2.48 -1.30
C SER A 75 -11.12 2.70 -0.88
N ILE A 76 -10.63 3.95 -0.86
CA ILE A 76 -9.30 4.30 -0.32
C ILE A 76 -9.19 3.90 1.16
N ARG A 77 -10.20 4.22 1.96
CA ARG A 77 -10.22 3.90 3.40
C ARG A 77 -10.25 2.40 3.66
N ALA A 78 -10.91 1.63 2.80
CA ALA A 78 -10.97 0.17 2.83
C ALA A 78 -9.70 -0.52 2.29
N GLY A 79 -8.74 0.24 1.73
CA GLY A 79 -7.50 -0.28 1.18
C GLY A 79 -7.62 -0.87 -0.24
N LEU A 80 -8.76 -0.71 -0.92
CA LEU A 80 -9.01 -1.37 -2.21
C LEU A 80 -8.04 -0.91 -3.32
N TYR A 81 -7.57 0.33 -3.29
CA TYR A 81 -6.57 0.77 -4.27
C TYR A 81 -5.15 0.31 -3.95
N GLY A 82 -4.87 -0.30 -2.79
CA GLY A 82 -3.51 -0.64 -2.38
C GLY A 82 -3.04 -2.03 -2.82
N TYR A 83 -3.93 -3.02 -2.88
CA TYR A 83 -3.53 -4.41 -3.03
C TYR A 83 -2.91 -4.74 -4.40
N ASN A 84 -3.42 -4.12 -5.47
CA ASN A 84 -2.86 -4.29 -6.82
C ASN A 84 -1.42 -3.75 -6.90
N GLY A 85 -1.13 -2.61 -6.27
CA GLY A 85 0.23 -2.09 -6.13
C GLY A 85 1.14 -3.03 -5.36
N CYS A 86 0.65 -3.65 -4.29
CA CYS A 86 1.38 -4.65 -3.51
C CYS A 86 1.85 -5.83 -4.39
N LEU A 87 0.89 -6.48 -5.07
CA LEU A 87 1.15 -7.63 -5.93
C LEU A 87 2.05 -7.29 -7.11
N THR A 88 1.80 -6.13 -7.74
CA THR A 88 2.59 -5.64 -8.87
C THR A 88 4.03 -5.41 -8.49
N ALA A 89 4.29 -4.74 -7.35
CA ALA A 89 5.65 -4.50 -6.89
C ALA A 89 6.39 -5.80 -6.54
N MET A 90 5.71 -6.73 -5.86
CA MET A 90 6.28 -8.04 -5.56
C MET A 90 6.57 -8.84 -6.83
N ALA A 91 5.68 -8.82 -7.83
CA ALA A 91 5.89 -9.50 -9.10
C ALA A 91 7.10 -8.94 -9.87
N ILE A 92 7.27 -7.62 -9.91
CA ILE A 92 8.43 -6.98 -10.55
C ILE A 92 9.72 -7.45 -9.88
N VAL A 93 9.79 -7.40 -8.56
CA VAL A 93 11.00 -7.78 -7.80
C VAL A 93 11.31 -9.27 -7.96
N TYR A 94 10.29 -10.12 -7.97
CA TYR A 94 10.47 -11.57 -8.01
C TYR A 94 10.84 -12.09 -9.40
N PHE A 95 10.28 -11.51 -10.47
CA PHE A 95 10.42 -12.04 -11.83
C PHE A 95 11.35 -11.25 -12.76
N SER A 96 11.77 -10.04 -12.40
CA SER A 96 12.64 -9.22 -13.25
C SER A 96 14.11 -9.29 -12.82
N LEU A 97 15.00 -8.94 -13.75
CA LEU A 97 16.43 -8.71 -13.49
C LEU A 97 16.73 -7.21 -13.34
N TYR A 98 15.72 -6.39 -13.01
CA TYR A 98 15.93 -4.95 -12.87
C TYR A 98 16.74 -4.63 -11.62
N GLU A 99 17.79 -3.85 -11.82
CA GLU A 99 18.58 -3.30 -10.73
C GLU A 99 18.12 -1.89 -10.38
N PHE A 100 18.69 -1.32 -9.32
CA PHE A 100 18.47 0.08 -8.99
C PHE A 100 19.16 0.98 -10.03
N PRO A 101 18.50 2.04 -10.55
CA PRO A 101 17.21 2.60 -10.13
C PRO A 101 15.97 2.09 -10.90
N ASP A 102 16.17 1.29 -11.96
CA ASP A 102 15.10 0.87 -12.88
C ASP A 102 13.98 0.08 -12.19
N ILE A 103 14.31 -0.70 -11.16
CA ILE A 103 13.33 -1.42 -10.35
C ILE A 103 12.37 -0.48 -9.62
N ILE A 104 12.86 0.66 -9.11
CA ILE A 104 12.01 1.64 -8.42
C ILE A 104 11.12 2.36 -9.43
N PHE A 105 11.68 2.74 -10.56
CA PHE A 105 10.93 3.43 -11.61
C PHE A 105 9.78 2.57 -12.14
N SER A 106 10.05 1.29 -12.43
CA SER A 106 9.03 0.34 -12.86
C SER A 106 7.96 0.11 -11.79
N ILE A 107 8.32 -0.04 -10.51
CA ILE A 107 7.34 -0.17 -9.43
C ILE A 107 6.44 1.05 -9.35
N ILE A 108 6.99 2.26 -9.43
CA ILE A 108 6.18 3.50 -9.37
C ILE A 108 5.18 3.54 -10.53
N ILE A 109 5.66 3.38 -11.76
CA ILE A 109 4.81 3.44 -12.96
C ILE A 109 3.71 2.38 -12.92
N MET A 110 4.07 1.13 -12.63
CA MET A 110 3.10 0.03 -12.66
C MET A 110 2.11 0.11 -11.48
N SER A 111 2.54 0.62 -10.32
CA SER A 111 1.62 0.87 -9.19
C SER A 111 0.61 1.98 -9.51
N ILE A 112 1.04 3.07 -10.17
CA ILE A 112 0.14 4.12 -10.67
C ILE A 112 -0.83 3.56 -11.69
N PHE A 113 -0.31 2.85 -12.70
CA PHE A 113 -1.10 2.23 -13.76
C PHE A 113 -2.16 1.27 -13.19
N SER A 114 -1.77 0.38 -12.28
CA SER A 114 -2.69 -0.58 -11.66
C SER A 114 -3.84 0.09 -10.90
N THR A 115 -3.58 1.26 -10.30
CA THR A 115 -4.60 2.05 -9.59
C THR A 115 -5.62 2.63 -10.55
N ILE A 116 -5.14 3.22 -11.66
CA ILE A 116 -6.00 3.83 -12.69
C ILE A 116 -6.81 2.75 -13.40
N PHE A 117 -6.17 1.62 -13.72
CA PHE A 117 -6.82 0.48 -14.35
C PHE A 117 -7.92 -0.10 -13.45
N PHE A 118 -7.65 -0.28 -12.15
CA PHE A 118 -8.64 -0.76 -11.20
C PHE A 118 -9.86 0.15 -11.05
N GLU A 119 -9.68 1.47 -11.17
CA GLU A 119 -10.81 2.42 -11.18
C GLU A 119 -11.66 2.33 -12.46
N SER A 120 -11.08 1.81 -13.55
CA SER A 120 -11.73 1.79 -14.86
C SER A 120 -12.60 0.54 -15.10
N ILE A 121 -12.61 -0.43 -14.18
CA ILE A 121 -13.36 -1.70 -14.28
C ILE A 121 -14.51 -1.75 -13.27
#